data_AF-A0AAF0JVA3-F1
#
_entry.id   AF-A0AAF0JVA3-F1
#
_cell.length_a   1.000
_cell.length_b   1.000
_cell.length_c   1.000
_cell.angle_alpha   90.00
_cell.angle_beta   90.00
_cell.angle_gamma   90.00
#
_symmetry.space_group_name_H-M   'P 1'
#
loop_
_entity.id
_entity.type
_entity.pdbx_description
1 polymer ?
#
loop_
_entity_poly.entity_id
_entity_poly.type
_entity_poly.pdbx_seq_one_letter_code
_entity_poly.pdbx_strand_id
1 'polypeptide(L)'
;MMKKLSPSDPSIRYRVILDIVLKENVIASKIIAKLKKKDIKNIELIGRSLRITLSGTNIGKLRELLDKVLEVLKDEDYDELCYQLYLILPYEQYIEKLMTIPAESTSKSDGIEIKVFGYDNEKYWMYINSKKKKLLLKKLSKKITSPILDPGLISEVLFITCINSIDKLIESIQNDISKYESMLKNLT
;
A
#
# COMPACT_ATOMS: atom_id res chain seq x y z
N MET A 1 14.88 -6.43 21.88
CA MET A 1 13.45 -6.58 21.53
C MET A 1 13.12 -5.67 20.35
N MET A 2 12.90 -6.22 19.16
CA MET A 2 12.46 -5.42 18.00
C MET A 2 10.98 -5.05 18.18
N LYS A 3 10.69 -3.75 18.30
CA LYS A 3 9.31 -3.22 18.24
C LYS A 3 8.73 -3.63 16.89
N LYS A 4 7.67 -4.45 16.90
CA LYS A 4 6.80 -4.60 15.74
C LYS A 4 6.32 -3.20 15.37
N LEU A 5 6.72 -2.70 14.19
CA LEU A 5 6.27 -1.40 13.69
C LEU A 5 4.76 -1.46 13.52
N SER A 6 4.05 -0.90 14.49
CA SER A 6 2.61 -0.71 14.40
C SER A 6 2.32 0.09 13.13
N PRO A 7 1.20 -0.15 12.43
CA PRO A 7 0.65 0.78 11.41
C PRO A 7 0.39 2.22 11.91
N SER A 8 0.83 2.56 13.13
CA SER A 8 0.77 3.87 13.76
C SER A 8 2.12 4.34 14.27
N ASP A 9 3.22 3.90 13.65
CA ASP A 9 4.45 4.65 13.78
C ASP A 9 4.25 5.98 13.03
N PRO A 10 4.22 7.13 13.72
CA PRO A 10 3.97 8.43 13.11
C PRO A 10 5.05 8.83 12.10
N SER A 11 6.19 8.12 12.08
CA SER A 11 7.23 8.31 11.07
C SER A 11 6.87 7.70 9.70
N ILE A 12 5.96 6.73 9.62
CA ILE A 12 5.63 6.07 8.35
C ILE A 12 4.57 6.89 7.61
N ARG A 13 4.89 7.29 6.38
CA ARG A 13 3.96 7.95 5.47
C ARG A 13 3.44 6.97 4.42
N TYR A 14 4.32 6.15 3.87
CA TYR A 14 3.99 5.22 2.79
C TYR A 14 4.31 3.80 3.22
N ARG A 15 3.42 2.86 2.93
CA ARG A 15 3.69 1.44 3.08
C ARG A 15 3.32 0.72 1.79
N VAL A 16 4.24 -0.08 1.29
CA VAL A 16 4.03 -0.95 0.14
C VAL A 16 4.13 -2.39 0.59
N ILE A 17 3.15 -3.20 0.25
CA ILE A 17 3.23 -4.66 0.34
C ILE A 17 3.44 -5.18 -1.07
N LEU A 18 4.54 -5.88 -1.30
CA LEU A 18 4.81 -6.59 -2.54
C LEU A 18 4.47 -8.06 -2.33
N ASP A 19 3.72 -8.63 -3.27
CA ASP A 19 3.45 -10.07 -3.35
C ASP A 19 4.09 -10.58 -4.65
N ILE A 20 5.05 -11.50 -4.51
CA ILE A 20 5.85 -12.03 -5.62
C ILE A 20 5.66 -13.55 -5.65
N VAL A 21 5.04 -14.07 -6.70
CA VAL A 21 4.87 -15.52 -6.88
C VAL A 21 6.09 -16.04 -7.63
N LEU A 22 6.94 -16.81 -6.95
CA LEU A 22 8.16 -17.37 -7.54
C LEU A 22 7.84 -18.60 -8.39
N LYS A 23 8.58 -18.80 -9.49
CA LYS A 23 8.51 -20.06 -10.25
C LYS A 23 8.95 -21.25 -9.40
N GLU A 24 8.49 -22.46 -9.75
CA GLU A 24 8.73 -23.69 -8.98
C GLU A 24 10.21 -24.04 -8.78
N ASN A 25 11.05 -23.69 -9.76
CA ASN A 25 12.48 -23.95 -9.74
C ASN A 25 13.28 -22.93 -8.91
N VAL A 26 12.64 -21.87 -8.40
CA VAL A 26 13.32 -20.79 -7.69
C VAL A 26 13.44 -21.09 -6.20
N ILE A 27 14.65 -20.93 -5.67
CA ILE A 27 14.96 -21.20 -4.26
C ILE A 27 14.70 -19.93 -3.45
N ALA A 28 13.49 -19.81 -2.90
CA ALA A 28 13.04 -18.66 -2.11
C ALA A 28 14.02 -18.25 -0.99
N SER A 29 14.63 -19.22 -0.30
CA SER A 29 15.57 -18.94 0.80
C SER A 29 16.83 -18.18 0.36
N LYS A 30 17.30 -18.37 -0.88
CA LYS A 30 18.42 -17.61 -1.46
C LYS A 30 18.04 -16.15 -1.68
N ILE A 31 16.84 -15.91 -2.22
CA ILE A 31 16.30 -14.56 -2.44
C ILE A 31 16.13 -13.84 -1.10
N ILE A 32 15.51 -14.51 -0.11
CA ILE A 32 15.33 -13.96 1.24
C ILE A 32 16.68 -13.59 1.87
N ALA A 33 17.71 -14.43 1.71
CA ALA A 33 19.05 -14.13 2.21
C ALA A 33 19.67 -12.89 1.53
N LYS A 34 19.53 -12.75 0.20
CA LYS A 34 19.98 -11.56 -0.54
C LYS A 34 19.25 -10.30 -0.08
N LEU A 35 17.92 -10.37 0.08
CA LEU A 35 17.09 -9.26 0.57
C LEU A 35 17.50 -8.81 1.99
N LYS A 36 17.71 -9.76 2.91
CA LYS A 36 18.17 -9.46 4.27
C LYS A 36 19.55 -8.80 4.30
N LYS A 37 20.47 -9.19 3.42
CA LYS A 37 21.78 -8.52 3.26
C LYS A 37 21.65 -7.05 2.84
N LYS A 38 20.55 -6.68 2.18
CA LYS A 38 20.22 -5.28 1.81
C LYS A 38 19.37 -4.55 2.85
N ASP A 39 19.23 -5.11 4.05
CA ASP A 39 18.44 -4.60 5.17
C ASP A 39 16.91 -4.64 4.95
N ILE A 40 16.43 -5.48 4.02
CA ILE A 40 15.00 -5.76 3.86
C ILE A 40 14.61 -6.86 4.85
N LYS A 41 13.86 -6.50 5.89
CA LYS A 41 13.61 -7.37 7.05
C LYS A 41 12.23 -8.03 7.07
N ASN A 42 11.19 -7.31 6.65
CA ASN A 42 9.81 -7.78 6.74
C ASN A 42 9.46 -8.59 5.49
N ILE A 43 9.81 -9.88 5.53
CA ILE A 43 9.62 -10.83 4.44
C ILE A 43 8.92 -12.06 5.01
N GLU A 44 7.84 -12.46 4.38
CA GLU A 44 7.07 -13.66 4.69
C GLU A 44 7.08 -14.58 3.46
N LEU A 45 7.22 -15.88 3.69
CA LEU A 45 7.12 -16.90 2.63
C LEU A 45 5.83 -17.69 2.87
N ILE A 46 4.92 -17.67 1.90
CA ILE A 46 3.63 -18.36 1.94
C ILE A 46 3.54 -19.23 0.70
N GLY A 47 3.81 -20.53 0.83
CA GLY A 47 3.95 -21.42 -0.31
C GLY A 47 5.10 -20.97 -1.22
N ARG A 48 4.79 -20.61 -2.48
CA ARG A 48 5.75 -20.04 -3.45
C ARG A 48 5.79 -18.51 -3.46
N SER A 49 4.98 -17.85 -2.63
CA SER A 49 4.85 -16.40 -2.63
C SER A 49 5.75 -15.75 -1.59
N LEU A 50 6.58 -14.80 -2.02
CA LEU A 50 7.28 -13.86 -1.14
C LEU A 50 6.42 -12.62 -0.95
N ARG A 51 6.03 -12.38 0.30
CA ARG A 51 5.37 -11.14 0.72
C ARG A 51 6.39 -10.23 1.40
N ILE A 52 6.66 -9.06 0.83
CA ILE A 52 7.63 -8.09 1.34
C ILE A 52 6.90 -6.82 1.75
N THR A 53 7.05 -6.40 3.01
CA THR A 53 6.47 -5.14 3.50
C THR A 53 7.55 -4.06 3.62
N LEU A 54 7.43 -3.02 2.81
CA LEU A 54 8.29 -1.84 2.82
C LEU A 54 7.55 -0.66 3.44
N SER A 55 8.25 0.20 4.17
CA SER A 55 7.68 1.39 4.78
C SER A 55 8.66 2.55 4.67
N GLY A 56 8.19 3.69 4.16
CA GLY A 56 8.98 4.90 3.96
C GLY A 56 8.34 6.11 4.63
N THR A 57 9.17 6.96 5.21
CA THR A 57 8.74 8.24 5.82
C THR A 57 8.48 9.32 4.76
N ASN A 58 9.11 9.18 3.60
CA ASN A 58 8.91 9.98 2.41
C ASN A 58 9.07 9.10 1.15
N ILE A 59 8.78 9.66 -0.02
CA ILE A 59 8.86 8.93 -1.29
C ILE A 59 10.29 8.48 -1.61
N GLY A 60 11.31 9.29 -1.28
CA GLY A 60 12.72 8.96 -1.51
C GLY A 60 13.15 7.72 -0.73
N LYS A 61 12.79 7.63 0.55
CA LYS A 61 13.08 6.47 1.41
C LYS A 61 12.34 5.22 0.95
N LEU A 62 11.09 5.34 0.51
CA LEU A 62 10.39 4.20 -0.08
C LEU A 62 11.07 3.74 -1.38
N ARG A 63 11.48 4.67 -2.24
CA ARG A 63 12.16 4.38 -3.49
C ARG A 63 13.48 3.64 -3.26
N GLU A 64 14.32 4.11 -2.33
CA GLU A 64 15.57 3.42 -1.95
C GLU A 64 15.32 1.96 -1.54
N LEU A 65 14.23 1.68 -0.82
CA LEU A 65 13.85 0.32 -0.42
C LEU A 65 13.36 -0.51 -1.61
N LEU A 66 12.56 0.08 -2.50
CA LEU A 66 12.10 -0.58 -3.71
C LEU A 66 13.28 -0.93 -4.62
N ASP A 67 14.20 0.00 -4.86
CA ASP A 67 15.40 -0.21 -5.68
C ASP A 67 16.22 -1.41 -5.17
N LYS A 68 16.40 -1.53 -3.85
CA LYS A 68 17.08 -2.69 -3.23
C LYS A 68 16.37 -4.01 -3.49
N VAL A 69 15.03 -4.02 -3.43
CA VAL A 69 14.24 -5.21 -3.75
C VAL A 69 14.38 -5.53 -5.23
N LEU A 70 14.30 -4.53 -6.11
CA LEU A 70 14.40 -4.74 -7.55
C LEU A 70 15.76 -5.28 -7.96
N GLU A 71 16.84 -4.77 -7.37
CA GLU A 71 18.20 -5.25 -7.63
C GLU A 71 18.34 -6.74 -7.32
N VAL A 72 17.64 -7.24 -6.31
CA VAL A 72 17.67 -8.68 -5.98
C VAL A 72 16.79 -9.49 -6.93
N LEU A 73 15.64 -8.96 -7.33
CA LEU A 73 14.66 -9.68 -8.14
C LEU A 73 14.93 -9.61 -9.65
N LYS A 74 15.80 -8.71 -10.11
CA LYS A 74 16.09 -8.50 -11.54
C LYS A 74 16.50 -9.78 -12.28
N ASP A 75 17.22 -10.66 -11.59
CA ASP A 75 17.75 -11.90 -12.15
C ASP A 75 16.97 -13.14 -11.68
N GLU A 76 15.81 -12.95 -11.04
CA GLU A 76 15.01 -14.03 -10.47
C GLU A 76 13.75 -14.26 -11.30
N ASP A 77 13.36 -15.53 -11.41
CA ASP A 77 12.17 -15.94 -12.14
C ASP A 77 10.91 -15.87 -11.26
N TYR A 78 9.92 -15.10 -11.69
CA TYR A 78 8.63 -15.00 -11.01
C TYR A 78 7.46 -15.11 -12.01
N ASP A 79 6.35 -15.68 -11.56
CA ASP A 79 5.10 -15.80 -12.30
C ASP A 79 4.30 -14.50 -12.22
N GLU A 80 4.22 -13.92 -11.03
CA GLU A 80 3.42 -12.73 -10.76
C GLU A 80 4.15 -11.77 -9.81
N LEU A 81 3.98 -10.47 -10.07
CA LEU A 81 4.45 -9.39 -9.21
C LEU A 81 3.29 -8.43 -9.00
N CYS A 82 2.84 -8.31 -7.76
CA CYS A 82 1.75 -7.42 -7.40
C CYS A 82 2.15 -6.54 -6.22
N TYR A 83 1.48 -5.39 -6.10
CA TYR A 83 1.67 -4.49 -4.98
C TYR A 83 0.36 -3.96 -4.43
N GLN A 84 0.40 -3.59 -3.15
CA GLN A 84 -0.61 -2.79 -2.47
C GLN A 84 0.07 -1.58 -1.85
N LEU A 85 -0.51 -0.39 -2.05
CA LEU A 85 0.01 0.86 -1.52
C LEU A 85 -0.96 1.44 -0.48
N TYR A 86 -0.42 1.68 0.70
CA TYR A 86 -1.10 2.33 1.81
C TYR A 86 -0.47 3.68 2.06
N LEU A 87 -1.30 4.70 2.11
CA LEU A 87 -0.90 6.03 2.56
C LEU A 87 -1.38 6.22 3.99
N ILE A 88 -0.44 6.53 4.89
CA ILE A 88 -0.68 6.75 6.31
C ILE A 88 -0.54 8.24 6.57
N LEU A 89 -1.61 8.88 7.03
CA LEU A 89 -1.70 10.32 7.13
C LEU A 89 -1.65 10.77 8.59
N PRO A 90 -0.94 11.88 8.91
CA PRO A 90 -1.04 12.53 10.21
C PRO A 90 -2.49 12.94 10.47
N TYR A 91 -3.13 12.32 11.47
CA TYR A 91 -4.56 12.47 11.72
C TYR A 91 -4.98 13.93 11.87
N GLU A 92 -4.34 14.67 12.78
CA GLU A 92 -4.71 16.06 13.08
C GLU A 92 -4.55 17.01 11.89
N GLN A 93 -3.61 16.72 10.99
CA GLN A 93 -3.35 17.58 9.83
C GLN A 93 -4.39 17.40 8.71
N TYR A 94 -4.93 16.19 8.57
CA TYR A 94 -5.72 15.82 7.39
C TYR A 94 -7.18 15.47 7.67
N ILE A 95 -7.55 15.16 8.93
CA ILE A 95 -8.89 14.63 9.23
C ILE A 95 -10.00 15.60 8.84
N GLU A 96 -9.93 16.87 9.22
CA GLU A 96 -10.99 17.84 8.94
C GLU A 96 -11.21 17.98 7.43
N LYS A 97 -10.11 18.10 6.67
CA LYS A 97 -10.13 18.25 5.20
C LYS A 97 -10.68 16.99 4.50
N LEU A 98 -10.26 15.81 4.93
CA LEU A 98 -10.76 14.57 4.33
C LEU A 98 -12.21 14.27 4.70
N MET A 99 -12.69 14.82 5.82
CA MET A 99 -14.09 14.67 6.21
C MET A 99 -15.05 15.50 5.36
N THR A 100 -14.59 16.56 4.69
CA THR A 100 -15.42 17.37 3.78
C THR A 100 -15.65 16.71 2.42
N ILE A 101 -14.86 15.69 2.06
CA ILE A 101 -15.03 14.98 0.79
C ILE A 101 -16.36 14.24 0.79
N PRO A 102 -17.23 14.46 -0.21
CA PRO A 102 -18.46 13.69 -0.36
C PRO A 102 -18.15 12.21 -0.50
N ALA A 103 -18.66 11.41 0.43
CA ALA A 103 -18.51 9.97 0.38
C ALA A 103 -19.59 9.35 -0.51
N GLU A 104 -19.20 8.40 -1.36
CA GLU A 104 -20.14 7.54 -2.09
C GLU A 104 -20.81 6.55 -1.13
N SER A 105 -20.07 6.09 -0.12
CA SER A 105 -20.56 5.20 0.93
C SER A 105 -19.74 5.37 2.20
N THR A 106 -20.34 5.04 3.34
CA THR A 106 -19.70 5.15 4.66
C THR A 106 -20.20 4.06 5.58
N SER A 107 -19.29 3.49 6.36
CA SER A 107 -19.59 2.58 7.47
C SER A 107 -18.98 3.17 8.75
N LYS A 108 -19.75 3.17 9.84
CA LYS A 108 -19.34 3.72 11.14
C LYS A 108 -19.59 2.72 12.24
N SER A 109 -18.58 2.48 13.07
CA SER A 109 -18.69 1.65 14.26
C SER A 109 -17.66 2.08 15.30
N ASP A 110 -18.13 2.39 16.51
CA ASP A 110 -17.31 2.61 17.71
C ASP A 110 -15.96 3.37 17.51
N GLY A 111 -16.03 4.61 17.04
CA GLY A 111 -14.86 5.46 16.82
C GLY A 111 -14.00 5.05 15.61
N ILE A 112 -14.48 4.12 14.80
CA ILE A 112 -13.97 3.78 13.47
C ILE A 112 -14.98 4.26 12.43
N GLU A 113 -14.46 4.93 11.41
CA GLU A 113 -15.23 5.35 10.24
C GLU A 113 -14.46 4.93 8.99
N ILE A 114 -15.17 4.29 8.07
CA ILE A 114 -14.64 3.81 6.81
C ILE A 114 -15.45 4.45 5.68
N LYS A 115 -14.78 5.13 4.76
CA LYS A 115 -15.42 5.82 3.64
C LYS A 115 -14.91 5.29 2.32
N VAL A 116 -15.78 5.29 1.32
CA VAL A 116 -15.38 5.26 -0.09
C VAL A 116 -15.76 6.57 -0.72
N PHE A 117 -14.87 7.13 -1.52
CA PHE A 117 -15.14 8.34 -2.29
C PHE A 117 -14.44 8.30 -3.65
N GLY A 118 -14.97 9.04 -4.61
CA GLY A 118 -14.38 9.26 -5.92
C GLY A 118 -13.53 10.52 -5.94
N TYR A 119 -12.39 10.48 -6.64
CA TYR A 119 -11.58 11.66 -6.95
C TYR A 119 -10.83 11.41 -8.28
N ASP A 120 -10.90 12.36 -9.21
CA ASP A 120 -10.23 12.27 -10.53
C ASP A 120 -10.46 10.94 -11.28
N ASN A 121 -11.73 10.50 -11.34
CA ASN A 121 -12.16 9.22 -11.94
C ASN A 121 -11.60 7.94 -11.28
N GLU A 122 -10.92 8.07 -10.13
CA GLU A 122 -10.43 6.97 -9.31
C GLU A 122 -11.30 6.84 -8.06
N LYS A 123 -11.33 5.64 -7.46
CA LYS A 123 -12.01 5.42 -6.18
C LYS A 123 -11.01 5.17 -5.08
N TYR A 124 -11.29 5.73 -3.92
CA TYR A 124 -10.45 5.64 -2.74
C TYR A 124 -11.24 5.10 -1.57
N TRP A 125 -10.56 4.30 -0.76
CA TRP A 125 -11.04 3.79 0.50
C TRP A 125 -10.24 4.45 1.61
N MET A 126 -10.93 5.03 2.59
CA MET A 126 -10.34 5.71 3.71
C MET A 126 -10.79 5.07 5.01
N TYR A 127 -9.83 4.79 5.88
CA TYR A 127 -10.06 4.31 7.23
C TYR A 127 -9.64 5.36 8.24
N ILE A 128 -10.55 5.67 9.15
CA ILE A 128 -10.39 6.62 10.23
C ILE A 128 -10.60 5.86 11.54
N ASN A 129 -9.68 6.00 12.48
CA ASN A 129 -9.87 5.56 13.86
C ASN A 129 -9.57 6.74 14.79
N SER A 130 -10.64 7.41 15.23
CA SER A 130 -10.53 8.62 16.06
C SER A 130 -9.96 8.32 17.45
N LYS A 131 -10.26 7.13 18.01
CA LYS A 131 -9.72 6.72 19.32
C LYS A 131 -8.20 6.54 19.30
N LYS A 132 -7.66 6.03 18.18
CA LYS A 132 -6.22 5.80 17.99
C LYS A 132 -5.53 6.88 17.17
N LYS A 133 -6.25 7.94 16.77
CA LYS A 133 -5.79 8.99 15.86
C LYS A 133 -5.07 8.41 14.63
N LYS A 134 -5.70 7.43 13.97
CA LYS A 134 -5.17 6.80 12.75
C LYS A 134 -6.01 7.17 11.54
N LEU A 135 -5.31 7.42 10.44
CA LEU A 135 -5.89 7.76 9.17
C LEU A 135 -5.11 7.04 8.07
N LEU A 136 -5.81 6.19 7.32
CA LEU A 136 -5.23 5.39 6.24
C LEU A 136 -6.04 5.62 4.98
N LEU A 137 -5.35 5.63 3.84
CA LEU A 137 -5.94 5.77 2.54
C LEU A 137 -5.38 4.71 1.58
N LYS A 138 -6.27 4.09 0.81
CA LYS A 138 -5.96 3.09 -0.22
C LYS A 138 -6.72 3.44 -1.50
N LYS A 139 -6.08 3.27 -2.66
CA LYS A 139 -6.70 3.39 -3.97
C LYS A 139 -7.29 2.05 -4.34
N LEU A 140 -8.49 2.04 -4.88
CA LEU A 140 -9.11 0.85 -5.43
C LEU A 140 -8.55 0.65 -6.86
N SER A 141 -7.74 -0.38 -7.03
CA SER A 141 -6.92 -0.63 -8.23
C SER A 141 -7.71 -1.18 -9.42
N LYS A 142 -8.83 -1.87 -9.16
CA LYS A 142 -9.65 -2.49 -10.20
C LYS A 142 -10.79 -1.55 -10.62
N LYS A 143 -11.18 -1.60 -11.90
CA LYS A 143 -12.43 -0.98 -12.36
C LYS A 143 -13.60 -1.65 -11.64
N ILE A 144 -14.14 -0.96 -10.65
CA ILE A 144 -15.31 -1.42 -9.91
C ILE A 144 -16.53 -1.08 -10.74
N THR A 145 -17.22 -2.12 -11.23
CA THR A 145 -18.46 -1.98 -11.99
C THR A 145 -19.70 -1.89 -11.09
N SER A 146 -19.57 -2.23 -9.79
CA SER A 146 -20.65 -2.05 -8.82
C SER A 146 -20.79 -0.58 -8.44
N PRO A 147 -21.99 0.01 -8.52
CA PRO A 147 -22.21 1.42 -8.22
C PRO A 147 -22.04 1.74 -6.73
N ILE A 148 -22.28 0.78 -5.83
CA ILE A 148 -22.19 0.95 -4.39
C ILE A 148 -21.28 -0.14 -3.82
N LEU A 149 -20.26 0.29 -3.08
CA LEU A 149 -19.38 -0.57 -2.30
C LEU A 149 -19.78 -0.45 -0.84
N ASP A 150 -19.90 -1.56 -0.13
CA ASP A 150 -19.92 -1.53 1.34
C ASP A 150 -18.47 -1.35 1.82
N PRO A 151 -18.13 -0.21 2.46
CA PRO A 151 -16.76 0.06 2.90
C PRO A 151 -16.21 -0.99 3.90
N GLY A 152 -17.08 -1.66 4.65
CA GLY A 152 -16.71 -2.68 5.63
C GLY A 152 -16.47 -4.07 5.04
N LEU A 153 -16.91 -4.30 3.80
CA LEU A 153 -16.82 -5.61 3.11
C LEU A 153 -15.97 -5.57 1.84
N ILE A 154 -15.22 -4.49 1.60
CA ILE A 154 -14.35 -4.39 0.43
C ILE A 154 -13.25 -5.45 0.54
N SER A 155 -13.23 -6.37 -0.42
CA SER A 155 -12.21 -7.41 -0.51
C SER A 155 -10.82 -6.83 -0.74
N GLU A 156 -9.82 -7.37 -0.06
CA GLU A 156 -8.41 -6.93 -0.19
C GLU A 156 -7.90 -6.98 -1.65
N VAL A 157 -8.44 -7.90 -2.46
CA VAL A 157 -8.07 -8.05 -3.88
C VAL A 157 -8.37 -6.82 -4.74
N LEU A 158 -9.22 -5.90 -4.27
CA LEU A 158 -9.54 -4.65 -4.96
C LEU A 158 -8.45 -3.59 -4.79
N PHE A 159 -7.51 -3.77 -3.87
CA PHE A 159 -6.37 -2.87 -3.64
C PHE A 159 -5.05 -3.39 -4.24
N ILE A 160 -5.09 -4.58 -4.85
CA ILE A 160 -3.92 -5.23 -5.44
C ILE A 160 -3.80 -4.78 -6.89
N THR A 161 -2.64 -4.21 -7.22
CA THR A 161 -2.23 -3.93 -8.59
C THR A 161 -1.15 -4.92 -8.99
N CYS A 162 -1.40 -5.72 -10.01
CA CYS A 162 -0.41 -6.63 -10.58
C CYS A 162 0.24 -6.00 -11.82
N ILE A 163 1.54 -6.24 -11.97
CA ILE A 163 2.35 -5.67 -13.04
C ILE A 163 3.11 -6.78 -13.76
N ASN A 164 3.37 -6.54 -15.05
CA ASN A 164 3.97 -7.55 -15.92
C ASN A 164 5.50 -7.40 -16.06
N SER A 165 6.10 -6.42 -15.38
CA SER A 165 7.54 -6.18 -15.40
C SER A 165 7.98 -5.41 -14.16
N ILE A 166 9.12 -5.81 -13.62
CA ILE A 166 9.78 -5.17 -12.49
C ILE A 166 10.09 -3.69 -12.72
N ASP A 167 10.44 -3.31 -13.95
CA ASP A 167 10.79 -1.93 -14.30
C ASP A 167 9.58 -0.99 -14.19
N LYS A 168 8.37 -1.52 -14.45
CA LYS A 168 7.12 -0.78 -14.30
C LYS A 168 6.65 -0.66 -12.85
N LEU A 169 7.24 -1.40 -11.90
CA LEU A 169 6.82 -1.38 -10.50
C LEU A 169 6.97 0.00 -9.89
N ILE A 170 8.17 0.56 -10.00
CA ILE A 170 8.50 1.84 -9.37
C ILE A 170 7.68 2.94 -10.01
N GLU A 171 7.58 2.97 -11.34
CA GLU A 171 6.79 3.94 -12.06
C GLU A 171 5.31 3.89 -11.64
N SER A 172 4.73 2.69 -11.57
CA SER A 172 3.33 2.50 -11.16
C SER A 172 3.08 2.98 -9.73
N ILE A 173 3.96 2.62 -8.79
CA ILE A 173 3.87 3.07 -7.39
C ILE A 173 4.03 4.59 -7.30
N GLN A 174 4.99 5.17 -8.03
CA GLN A 174 5.21 6.62 -8.06
C GLN A 174 4.00 7.36 -8.62
N ASN A 175 3.37 6.85 -9.68
CA ASN A 175 2.16 7.43 -10.24
C ASN A 175 1.00 7.41 -9.23
N ASP A 176 0.80 6.30 -8.50
CA ASP A 176 -0.21 6.25 -7.44
C ASP A 176 0.10 7.22 -6.28
N ILE A 177 1.37 7.34 -5.87
CA ILE A 177 1.79 8.32 -4.86
C ILE A 177 1.52 9.75 -5.34
N SER A 178 1.89 10.09 -6.58
CA SER A 178 1.63 11.41 -7.16
C SER A 178 0.15 11.75 -7.19
N LYS A 179 -0.72 10.77 -7.49
CA LYS A 179 -2.18 10.94 -7.43
C LYS A 179 -2.66 11.25 -6.01
N TYR A 180 -2.17 10.53 -5.00
CA TYR A 180 -2.50 10.84 -3.61
C TYR A 180 -2.05 12.23 -3.19
N GLU A 181 -0.81 12.61 -3.48
CA GLU A 181 -0.27 13.90 -3.06
C GLU A 181 -0.96 15.06 -3.80
N SER A 182 -1.33 14.87 -5.07
CA SER A 182 -2.18 15.81 -5.82
C SER A 182 -3.56 15.98 -5.17
N MET A 183 -4.22 14.85 -4.82
CA MET A 183 -5.50 14.87 -4.11
C MET A 183 -5.38 15.64 -2.80
N LEU A 184 -4.40 15.31 -1.97
CA LEU A 184 -4.22 15.96 -0.66
C LEU A 184 -3.93 17.46 -0.78
N LYS A 185 -3.16 17.87 -1.79
CA LYS A 185 -2.88 19.29 -2.07
C LYS A 185 -4.11 20.06 -2.55
N ASN A 186 -4.97 19.44 -3.35
CA ASN A 186 -6.19 20.11 -3.85
C ASN A 186 -7.33 20.14 -2.83
N LEU A 187 -7.19 19.37 -1.75
CA LEU A 187 -8.06 19.45 -0.58
C LEU A 187 -7.63 20.52 0.42
N THR A 188 -6.46 21.17 0.22
CA THR A 188 -5.91 22.17 1.14
C THR A 188 -6.27 23.60 0.83
#